data_AF-A0A351DCH8-F1
#
_entry.id   AF-A0A351DCH8-F1
#
_cell.length_a   1.000
_cell.length_b   1.000
_cell.length_c   1.000
_cell.angle_alpha   90.00
_cell.angle_beta   90.00
_cell.angle_gamma   90.00
#
_symmetry.space_group_name_H-M   'P 1'
#
loop_
_entity.id
_entity.type
_entity.pdbx_description
1 polymer ?
#
loop_
_entity_poly.entity_id
_entity_poly.type
_entity_poly.pdbx_seq_one_letter_code
_entity_poly.pdbx_strand_id
1 'polypeptide(L)' 'MGFTEQLDESGAINLAANAIFEAADEDSATGGPDLIRDVYPIIAKITSAGYEAVPNQDISSVFGSIIDNRRSRISGGD' A
#
# COMPACT_ATOMS: atom_id res chain seq x y z
N MET A 1 -10.74 -2.55 7.63
CA MET A 1 -9.33 -2.98 7.47
C MET A 1 -9.19 -4.42 7.91
N GLY A 2 -8.30 -5.18 7.26
CA GLY A 2 -8.17 -6.65 7.38
C GLY A 2 -6.96 -7.12 8.20
N PHE A 3 -6.67 -6.48 9.33
CA PHE A 3 -5.63 -6.94 10.24
C PHE A 3 -5.99 -8.31 10.83
N THR A 4 -5.00 -9.21 10.89
CA THR A 4 -5.06 -10.45 11.66
C THR A 4 -3.74 -10.66 12.40
N GLU A 5 -3.76 -11.40 13.50
CA GLU A 5 -2.56 -11.62 14.31
C GLU A 5 -1.44 -12.39 13.57
N GLN A 6 -1.80 -13.19 12.57
CA GLN A 6 -0.87 -14.03 11.81
C GLN A 6 -0.78 -13.59 10.34
N LEU A 7 -0.61 -12.29 10.09
CA LEU A 7 -0.24 -11.81 8.76
C LEU A 7 1.19 -12.25 8.42
N ASP A 8 1.35 -12.75 7.20
CA ASP A 8 2.66 -12.92 6.60
C ASP A 8 3.21 -11.55 6.15
N GLU A 9 4.47 -11.54 5.71
CA GLU A 9 5.13 -10.31 5.26
C GLU A 9 4.35 -9.60 4.16
N SER A 10 3.86 -10.36 3.17
CA SER A 10 3.11 -9.82 2.04
C SER A 10 1.78 -9.20 2.46
N GLY A 11 1.04 -9.86 3.35
CA GLY A 11 -0.20 -9.36 3.93
C GLY A 11 0.01 -8.11 4.78
N ALA A 12 1.10 -8.06 5.56
CA ALA A 12 1.45 -6.89 6.37
C ALA A 12 1.79 -5.67 5.50
N ILE A 13 2.59 -5.85 4.44
CA ILE A 13 2.93 -4.79 3.49
C ILE A 13 1.67 -4.27 2.79
N ASN A 14 0.82 -5.18 2.30
CA ASN A 14 -0.45 -4.81 1.66
C ASN A 14 -1.37 -4.05 2.61
N LEU A 15 -1.48 -4.48 3.86
CA LEU A 15 -2.29 -3.78 4.87
C LEU A 15 -1.76 -2.37 5.13
N ALA A 16 -0.45 -2.21 5.32
CA ALA A 16 0.18 -0.92 5.53
C ALA A 16 -0.01 0.03 4.32
N ALA A 17 0.20 -0.48 3.10
CA ALA A 17 -0.01 0.30 1.89
C ALA A 17 -1.48 0.74 1.73
N ASN A 18 -2.44 -0.14 2.00
CA ASN A 18 -3.87 0.22 2.00
C ASN A 18 -4.18 1.29 3.06
N ALA A 19 -3.61 1.17 4.26
CA ALA A 19 -3.83 2.16 5.32
C ALA A 19 -3.30 3.55 4.93
N ILE A 20 -2.10 3.62 4.32
CA ILE A 20 -1.55 4.88 3.82
C ILE A 20 -2.42 5.45 2.69
N PHE A 21 -2.92 4.59 1.79
CA PHE A 21 -3.82 5.03 0.73
C PHE A 21 -5.10 5.63 1.29
N GLU A 22 -5.80 4.92 2.20
CA GLU A 22 -7.03 5.45 2.82
C GLU A 22 -6.76 6.75 3.58
N ALA A 23 -5.63 6.83 4.29
CA ALA A 23 -5.24 8.05 4.99
C ALA A 23 -5.05 9.23 4.02
N ALA A 24 -4.41 9.01 2.87
CA ALA A 24 -4.21 10.03 1.84
C ALA A 24 -5.51 10.46 1.14
N ASP A 25 -6.48 9.56 1.03
CA ASP A 25 -7.79 9.85 0.41
C ASP A 25 -8.64 10.76 1.32
N GLU A 26 -8.55 10.58 2.64
CA GLU A 26 -9.36 11.29 3.63
C GLU A 26 -8.67 12.54 4.23
N ASP A 27 -7.33 12.62 4.16
CA ASP A 27 -6.54 13.73 4.70
C ASP A 27 -5.58 14.31 3.65
N SER A 28 -5.87 15.54 3.21
CA SER A 28 -5.06 16.27 2.23
C SER A 28 -3.60 16.54 2.65
N ALA A 29 -3.26 16.45 3.94
CA ALA A 29 -1.88 16.57 4.41
C ALA A 29 -1.08 15.26 4.27
N THR A 30 -1.75 14.15 3.96
CA THR A 30 -1.14 12.84 3.77
C THR A 30 -0.94 12.55 2.28
N GLY A 31 0.32 12.37 1.86
CA GLY A 31 0.66 12.05 0.48
C GLY A 31 0.42 10.58 0.14
N GLY A 32 -0.46 10.32 -0.83
CA GLY A 32 -0.66 9.00 -1.43
C GLY A 32 0.39 8.67 -2.52
N PRO A 33 0.26 7.55 -3.22
CA PRO A 33 1.11 7.24 -4.37
C PRO A 33 0.87 8.23 -5.52
N ASP A 34 1.94 8.79 -6.10
CA ASP A 34 1.91 9.65 -7.28
C ASP A 34 2.42 8.86 -8.50
N LEU A 35 1.49 8.30 -9.26
CA LEU A 35 1.78 7.50 -10.45
C LEU A 35 2.33 8.32 -11.64
N ILE A 36 2.11 9.64 -11.66
CA ILE A 36 2.62 10.50 -12.75
C ILE A 36 4.11 10.72 -12.56
N ARG A 37 4.54 10.88 -11.30
CA ARG A 37 5.95 11.14 -10.94
C ARG A 37 6.72 9.90 -10.53
N ASP A 38 6.09 8.73 -10.49
CA ASP A 38 6.66 7.47 -10.01
C ASP A 38 7.17 7.57 -8.56
N VAL A 39 6.39 8.24 -7.70
CA VAL A 39 6.72 8.46 -6.28
C VAL A 39 5.76 7.69 -5.39
N TYR A 40 6.30 6.88 -4.49
CA TYR A 40 5.52 6.02 -3.60
C TYR A 40 5.94 6.19 -2.13
N PRO A 41 5.03 5.91 -1.18
CA PRO A 41 5.38 5.73 0.22
C PRO A 41 6.43 4.64 0.43
N ILE A 42 7.39 4.89 1.32
CA ILE A 42 8.41 3.89 1.68
C ILE A 42 7.84 2.96 2.75
N ILE A 43 7.96 1.65 2.53
CA ILE A 43 7.65 0.64 3.54
C ILE A 43 8.93 -0.15 3.83
N ALA A 44 9.18 -0.44 5.09
CA ALA A 44 10.29 -1.26 5.53
C ALA A 44 9.81 -2.28 6.56
N LYS A 45 10.44 -3.45 6.56
CA LYS A 45 10.26 -4.48 7.58
C LYS A 45 11.45 -4.48 8.52
N ILE A 46 11.18 -4.81 9.77
CA ILE A 46 12.20 -4.99 10.80
C ILE A 46 12.04 -6.40 11.33
N THR A 47 13.04 -7.25 11.08
CA THR A 47 13.05 -8.65 11.51
C THR A 47 14.23 -8.90 12.46
N SER A 48 14.46 -10.15 12.84
CA SER A 48 15.68 -10.53 13.56
C SER A 48 16.96 -10.25 12.77
N ALA A 49 16.88 -10.11 11.44
CA ALA A 49 17.99 -9.70 10.58
C ALA A 49 18.20 -8.17 10.54
N GLY A 50 17.33 -7.40 11.19
CA GLY A 50 17.38 -5.94 11.22
C GLY A 50 16.41 -5.28 10.24
N TYR A 51 16.72 -4.03 9.88
CA TYR A 51 15.93 -3.21 8.95
C TYR A 51 16.15 -3.64 7.50
N GLU A 52 15.06 -3.77 6.76
CA GLU A 52 15.07 -4.02 5.32
C GLU A 52 13.97 -3.18 4.64
N ALA A 53 14.38 -2.25 3.78
CA ALA A 53 13.43 -1.49 2.97
C ALA A 53 12.85 -2.39 1.87
N VAL A 54 11.54 -2.33 1.67
CA VAL A 54 10.89 -3.02 0.56
C VAL A 54 11.29 -2.33 -0.75
N PRO A 55 11.72 -3.06 -1.79
CA PRO A 55 12.09 -2.46 -3.07
C PRO A 55 10.98 -1.60 -3.67
N ASN A 56 11.34 -0.47 -4.27
CA ASN A 56 10.37 0.45 -4.88
C ASN A 56 9.49 -0.23 -5.95
N GLN A 57 10.05 -1.19 -6.71
CA GLN A 57 9.31 -1.98 -7.69
C GLN A 57 8.19 -2.82 -7.06
N ASP A 58 8.43 -3.36 -5.87
CA ASP A 58 7.43 -4.16 -5.16
C ASP A 58 6.34 -3.24 -4.59
N ILE A 59 6.74 -2.09 -4.06
CA ILE A 59 5.83 -1.05 -3.57
C ILE A 59 4.95 -0.49 -4.69
N SER A 60 5.52 -0.19 -5.86
CA SER A 60 4.77 0.30 -7.02
C SER A 60 3.74 -0.73 -7.48
N SER A 61 4.10 -2.02 -7.45
CA SER A 61 3.21 -3.13 -7.81
C SER A 61 2.05 -3.28 -6.80
N VAL A 62 2.34 -3.13 -5.50
CA VAL A 62 1.31 -3.14 -4.44
C VAL A 62 0.33 -1.98 -4.60
N PHE A 63 0.81 -0.75 -4.76
CA PHE A 63 -0.07 0.41 -4.95
C PHE A 63 -0.85 0.35 -6.27
N GLY A 64 -0.25 -0.14 -7.35
CA GLY A 64 -0.96 -0.42 -8.61
C GLY A 64 -2.13 -1.36 -8.40
N SER A 65 -1.89 -2.47 -7.70
CA SER A 65 -2.92 -3.47 -7.39
C SER A 65 -4.06 -2.90 -6.53
N ILE A 66 -3.74 -2.04 -5.55
CA ILE A 66 -4.75 -1.34 -4.73
C ILE A 66 -5.65 -0.44 -5.59
N ILE A 67 -5.05 0.35 -6.48
CA ILE A 67 -5.79 1.28 -7.35
C ILE A 67 -6.68 0.52 -8.32
N ASP A 68 -6.16 -0.52 -8.96
CA ASP A 68 -6.93 -1.36 -9.88
C ASP A 68 -8.10 -2.05 -9.19
N ASN A 69 -7.89 -2.54 -7.96
CA ASN A 69 -8.97 -3.11 -7.13
C ASN A 69 -10.04 -2.08 -6.74
N ARG A 70 -9.68 -0.81 -6.51
CA ARG A 70 -10.68 0.24 -6.25
C ARG A 70 -11.46 0.60 -7.51
N ARG A 71 -10.78 0.73 -8.65
CA ARG A 71 -11.41 1.03 -9.95
C ARG A 71 -12.42 -0.05 -10.34
N SER A 72 -12.08 -1.32 -10.18
CA SER A 72 -12.97 -2.42 -10.54
C SER A 72 -14.25 -2.46 -9.69
N ARG A 73 -14.17 -2.11 -8.39
CA ARG A 73 -15.34 -2.02 -7.50
C ARG A 73 -16.31 -0.90 -7.90
N ILE A 74 -15.79 0.24 -8.35
CA ILE A 74 -16.62 1.35 -8.83
C ILE A 74 -17.33 0.95 -10.13
N SER A 75 -16.62 0.27 -11.04
CA SER A 75 -17.17 -0.12 -12.35
C SER A 75 -18.13 -1.32 -12.31
N GLY A 76 -18.16 -2.09 -11.23
CA GLY A 76 -19.02 -3.27 -11.05
C GLY A 76 -20.29 -3.03 -10.25
N GLY A 77 -20.60 -1.77 -9.92
CA GLY A 77 -21.75 -1.36 -9.10
C GLY A 77 -22.97 -0.87 -9.89
N ASP A 78 -23.06 -1.19 -11.19
CA ASP A 78 -24.19 -0.85 -12.08
C ASP A 78 -25.28 -1.94 -12.09
#